data_AF-A0A2T2S3Q1-F1
#
_entry.id   AF-A0A2T2S3Q1-F1
#
_cell.length_a   1.000
_cell.length_b   1.000
_cell.length_c   1.000
_cell.angle_alpha   90.00
_cell.angle_beta   90.00
_cell.angle_gamma   90.00
#
_symmetry.space_group_name_H-M   'P 1'
#
loop_
_entity.id
_entity.type
_entity.pdbx_description
1 polymer ?
#
loop_
_entity_poly.entity_id
_entity_poly.type
_entity_poly.pdbx_seq_one_letter_code
_entity_poly.pdbx_strand_id
1 'polypeptide(L)'
;MAEAVTPRDEDYSQWYQDVVRNGQLAENSPARGCMIIKPNGMALWENMRDQLDQMFKDTGHENYYFPLFIPERYMEREAEHVEGFAKECAVVTHSRLTQ
;
A
#
# COMPACT_ATOMS: atom_id res chain seq x y z
N MET A 1 7.07 24.50 -14.09
CA MET A 1 8.41 23.98 -14.44
C MET A 1 8.70 22.84 -13.48
N ALA A 2 9.26 21.72 -13.93
CA ALA A 2 9.66 20.66 -13.01
C ALA A 2 10.72 21.23 -12.05
N GLU A 3 10.54 21.02 -10.75
CA GLU A 3 11.56 21.41 -9.76
C GLU A 3 12.84 20.61 -10.01
N ALA A 4 13.99 21.18 -9.66
CA ALA A 4 15.26 20.47 -9.74
C ALA A 4 15.20 19.19 -8.88
N VAL A 5 15.67 18.07 -9.43
CA VAL A 5 15.76 16.79 -8.73
C VAL A 5 17.14 16.69 -8.09
N THR A 6 17.18 16.40 -6.79
CA THR A 6 18.44 16.19 -6.04
C THR A 6 19.27 15.06 -6.67
N PRO A 7 20.60 15.22 -6.87
CA PRO A 7 21.43 14.12 -7.34
C PRO A 7 21.35 12.89 -6.41
N ARG A 8 21.20 11.71 -7.01
CA ARG A 8 20.97 10.46 -6.27
C ARG A 8 22.12 10.09 -5.33
N ASP A 9 23.34 10.42 -5.71
CA ASP A 9 24.58 10.16 -4.97
C ASP A 9 24.84 11.16 -3.83
N GLU A 10 24.17 12.31 -3.84
CA GLU A 10 24.27 13.32 -2.78
C GLU A 10 23.27 13.05 -1.65
N ASP A 11 21.99 12.84 -1.99
CA ASP A 11 20.95 12.47 -1.03
C ASP A 11 19.90 11.58 -1.70
N TYR A 12 20.03 10.28 -1.47
CA TYR A 12 19.13 9.27 -2.02
C TYR A 12 17.68 9.45 -1.52
N SER A 13 17.50 9.86 -0.26
CA SER A 13 16.17 9.98 0.34
C SER A 13 15.42 11.14 -0.30
N GLN A 14 16.07 12.29 -0.44
CA GLN A 14 15.49 13.46 -1.10
C GLN A 14 15.28 13.21 -2.60
N TRP A 15 16.25 12.59 -3.29
CA TRP A 15 16.10 12.19 -4.69
C TRP A 15 14.85 11.34 -4.92
N TYR A 16 14.60 10.34 -4.06
CA TYR A 16 13.42 9.49 -4.18
C TYR A 16 12.12 10.30 -4.03
N GLN A 17 12.05 11.20 -3.05
CA GLN A 17 10.90 12.07 -2.85
C GLN A 17 10.69 13.01 -4.04
N ASP A 18 11.77 13.57 -4.60
CA ASP A 18 11.71 14.43 -5.78
C ASP A 18 11.19 13.68 -7.01
N VAL A 19 11.66 12.44 -7.22
CA VAL A 19 11.17 11.58 -8.33
C VAL A 19 9.69 11.27 -8.17
N VAL A 20 9.25 10.85 -6.98
CA VAL A 20 7.83 10.53 -6.71
C VAL A 20 6.94 11.75 -6.94
N ARG A 21 7.37 12.91 -6.44
CA ARG A 21 6.63 14.17 -6.54
C ARG A 21 6.61 14.74 -7.95
N ASN A 22 7.78 14.88 -8.58
CA ASN A 22 7.90 15.43 -9.94
C ASN A 22 7.29 14.50 -10.99
N GLY A 23 7.40 13.18 -10.77
CA GLY A 23 6.74 12.15 -11.58
C GLY A 23 5.23 12.06 -11.36
N GLN A 24 4.65 12.86 -10.46
CA GLN A 24 3.22 12.83 -10.13
C GLN A 24 2.74 11.41 -9.78
N LEU A 25 3.54 10.66 -9.00
CA LEU A 25 3.27 9.26 -8.65
C LEU A 25 2.40 9.14 -7.41
N ALA A 26 2.72 9.90 -6.36
CA ALA A 26 1.99 9.89 -5.09
C ALA A 26 2.15 11.23 -4.35
N GLU A 27 1.28 11.47 -3.37
CA GLU A 27 1.37 12.59 -2.44
C GLU A 27 0.96 12.15 -1.03
N ASN A 28 1.34 12.93 -0.01
CA ASN A 28 1.04 12.60 1.38
C ASN A 28 -0.48 12.67 1.64
N SER A 29 -1.00 11.67 2.36
CA SER A 29 -2.37 11.73 2.87
C SER A 29 -2.42 12.42 4.24
N PRO A 30 -3.61 12.86 4.70
CA PRO A 30 -3.78 13.36 6.08
C PRO A 30 -3.49 12.29 7.16
N ALA A 31 -3.57 11.00 6.81
CA ALA A 31 -3.25 9.90 7.72
C ALA A 31 -1.75 9.60 7.68
N ARG A 32 -1.12 9.56 8.85
CA ARG A 32 0.31 9.28 8.99
C ARG A 32 0.65 7.90 8.41
N GLY A 33 1.69 7.85 7.58
CA GLY A 33 2.14 6.61 6.95
C GLY A 33 1.31 6.18 5.74
N CYS A 34 0.29 6.96 5.35
CA CYS A 34 -0.53 6.70 4.18
C CYS A 34 -0.27 7.75 3.08
N MET A 35 -0.41 7.32 1.83
CA MET A 35 -0.23 8.17 0.64
C MET A 35 -1.46 8.12 -0.24
N ILE A 36 -1.70 9.21 -0.97
CA ILE A 36 -2.65 9.24 -2.09
C ILE A 36 -1.84 8.90 -3.34
N ILE A 37 -2.18 7.79 -4.00
CA ILE A 37 -1.54 7.39 -5.25
C ILE A 37 -2.21 8.12 -6.42
N LYS A 38 -1.43 8.84 -7.20
CA LYS A 38 -1.89 9.68 -8.31
C LYS A 38 -2.04 8.85 -9.59
N PRO A 39 -2.73 9.36 -10.64
CA PRO A 39 -2.99 8.58 -11.85
C PRO A 39 -1.74 7.94 -12.48
N ASN A 40 -0.61 8.65 -12.52
CA ASN A 40 0.62 8.09 -13.08
C ASN A 40 1.19 6.95 -12.22
N GLY A 41 1.16 7.08 -10.89
CA GLY A 41 1.55 5.99 -9.98
C GLY A 41 0.60 4.80 -10.04
N MET A 42 -0.71 5.07 -10.15
CA MET A 42 -1.73 4.03 -10.26
C MET A 42 -1.57 3.24 -11.57
N ALA A 43 -1.29 3.91 -12.69
CA ALA A 43 -1.04 3.23 -13.97
C ALA A 43 0.15 2.27 -13.91
N LEU A 44 1.23 2.63 -13.19
CA LEU A 44 2.36 1.72 -12.96
C LEU A 44 1.94 0.48 -12.17
N TRP A 45 1.14 0.67 -11.12
CA TRP A 45 0.61 -0.44 -10.34
C TRP A 45 -0.31 -1.35 -11.15
N GLU A 46 -1.23 -0.79 -11.94
CA GLU A 46 -2.15 -1.53 -12.80
C GLU A 46 -1.37 -2.40 -13.81
N ASN A 47 -0.35 -1.83 -14.46
CA ASN A 47 0.50 -2.57 -15.39
C ASN A 47 1.20 -3.77 -14.71
N MET A 48 1.72 -3.60 -13.49
CA MET A 48 2.35 -4.70 -12.76
C MET A 48 1.34 -5.75 -12.31
N ARG A 49 0.22 -5.31 -11.72
CA ARG A 49 -0.86 -6.18 -11.26
C ARG A 49 -1.39 -7.03 -12.40
N ASP A 50 -1.69 -6.43 -13.55
CA ASP A 50 -2.35 -7.11 -14.67
C ASP A 50 -1.44 -8.18 -15.30
N GLN A 51 -0.14 -7.91 -15.37
CA GLN A 51 0.84 -8.92 -15.81
C GLN A 51 0.90 -10.11 -14.86
N LEU A 52 0.99 -9.85 -13.54
CA LEU A 52 1.01 -10.92 -12.54
C LEU A 52 -0.31 -11.70 -12.51
N ASP A 53 -1.44 -11.01 -12.59
CA ASP A 53 -2.78 -11.61 -12.64
C ASP A 53 -2.93 -12.56 -13.83
N GLN A 54 -2.43 -12.17 -15.00
CA GLN A 54 -2.41 -13.05 -16.17
C GLN A 54 -1.57 -14.31 -15.91
N MET A 55 -0.37 -14.17 -15.35
CA MET A 55 0.51 -15.30 -15.04
C MET A 55 -0.12 -16.27 -14.03
N PHE A 56 -0.87 -15.77 -13.05
CA PHE A 56 -1.61 -16.61 -12.11
C PHE A 56 -2.76 -17.36 -12.78
N LYS A 57 -3.51 -16.69 -13.66
CA LYS A 57 -4.59 -17.32 -14.42
C LYS A 57 -4.09 -18.38 -15.39
N ASP A 58 -2.93 -18.18 -16.01
CA ASP A 58 -2.30 -19.16 -16.90
C ASP A 58 -1.95 -20.47 -16.16
N THR A 59 -1.81 -20.42 -14.84
CA THR A 59 -1.53 -21.57 -13.98
C THR A 59 -2.77 -22.09 -13.24
N GLY A 60 -3.96 -21.62 -13.60
CA GLY A 60 -5.24 -22.11 -13.09
C GLY A 60 -5.70 -21.48 -11.77
N HIS A 61 -5.12 -20.36 -11.36
CA HIS A 61 -5.58 -19.63 -10.17
C HIS A 61 -6.80 -18.77 -10.47
N GLU A 62 -7.66 -18.61 -9.46
CA GLU A 62 -8.85 -17.77 -9.51
C GLU A 62 -8.79 -16.68 -8.45
N ASN A 63 -9.24 -15.48 -8.81
CA ASN A 63 -9.28 -14.35 -7.89
C ASN A 63 -10.49 -14.44 -6.97
N TYR A 64 -10.24 -14.31 -5.67
CA TYR A 64 -11.26 -14.13 -4.64
C TYR A 64 -11.09 -12.78 -3.95
N TYR A 65 -12.20 -12.20 -3.51
CA TYR A 65 -12.20 -11.00 -2.67
C TYR A 65 -12.74 -11.35 -1.29
N PHE A 66 -11.89 -11.28 -0.28
CA PHE A 66 -12.25 -11.54 1.11
C PHE A 66 -12.58 -10.25 1.86
N PRO A 67 -13.35 -10.31 2.96
CA PRO A 67 -13.65 -9.14 3.77
C PRO A 67 -12.39 -8.49 4.36
N LEU A 68 -12.38 -7.15 4.40
CA LEU A 68 -11.30 -6.37 5.04
C LEU A 68 -11.25 -6.58 6.56
N PHE A 69 -12.41 -6.64 7.22
CA PHE A 69 -12.47 -6.83 8.66
C PHE A 69 -12.47 -8.30 9.01
N ILE A 70 -11.44 -8.72 9.74
CA ILE A 70 -11.25 -10.09 10.23
C ILE A 70 -11.54 -10.10 11.73
N PRO A 71 -12.42 -10.98 12.25
CA PRO A 71 -12.65 -11.11 13.68
C PRO A 71 -11.36 -11.44 14.43
N GLU A 72 -11.11 -10.76 15.55
CA GLU A 72 -9.91 -10.93 16.39
C GLU A 72 -9.63 -12.40 16.74
N ARG A 73 -10.69 -13.15 17.13
CA ARG A 73 -10.60 -14.59 17.43
C ARG A 73 -10.01 -15.46 16.30
N TYR A 74 -10.02 -15.01 15.05
CA TYR A 74 -9.39 -15.73 13.95
C TYR A 74 -7.90 -15.41 13.84
N MET A 75 -7.48 -14.21 14.20
CA MET A 75 -6.06 -13.83 14.29
C MET A 75 -5.38 -14.52 15.49
N GLU A 76 -6.09 -14.68 16.61
CA GLU A 76 -5.59 -15.37 17.81
C GLU A 76 -5.28 -16.85 17.57
N ARG A 77 -5.95 -17.50 16.62
CA ARG A 77 -5.71 -18.92 16.30
C ARG A 77 -4.35 -19.17 15.65
N GLU A 78 -3.75 -18.14 15.06
CA GLU A 78 -2.42 -18.16 14.46
C GLU A 78 -1.35 -17.56 15.41
N ALA A 79 -1.66 -17.36 16.69
CA ALA A 79 -0.81 -16.65 17.67
C ALA A 79 0.64 -17.16 17.73
N GLU A 80 0.89 -18.45 17.48
CA GLU A 80 2.24 -19.04 17.43
C GLU A 80 3.10 -18.53 16.24
N HIS A 81 2.48 -18.01 15.18
CA HIS A 81 3.14 -17.40 14.02
C HIS A 81 3.03 -15.86 13.98
N VAL A 82 2.32 -15.25 14.93
CA VAL A 82 1.80 -13.86 14.85
C VAL A 82 2.55 -12.86 15.75
N GLU A 83 3.62 -13.27 16.46
CA GLU A 83 4.39 -12.35 17.34
C GLU A 83 4.85 -11.06 16.64
N GLY A 84 5.10 -11.10 15.33
CA GLY A 84 5.39 -9.91 14.52
C GLY A 84 4.16 -9.15 14.02
N PHE A 85 3.08 -9.87 13.64
CA PHE A 85 1.91 -9.30 12.97
C PHE A 85 0.99 -8.52 13.91
N ALA A 86 0.84 -8.98 15.16
CA ALA A 86 -0.11 -8.37 16.10
C ALA A 86 0.20 -6.90 16.41
N LYS A 87 1.48 -6.49 16.37
CA LYS A 87 1.90 -5.12 16.70
C LYS A 87 1.57 -4.10 15.60
N GLU A 88 1.28 -4.54 14.38
CA GLU A 88 1.00 -3.67 13.23
C GLU A 88 -0.50 -3.62 12.87
N CYS A 89 -1.34 -4.42 13.55
CA CYS A 89 -2.78 -4.48 13.29
C CYS A 89 -3.52 -3.23 13.79
N ALA A 90 -4.20 -2.54 12.88
CA ALA A 90 -5.18 -1.53 13.24
C ALA A 90 -6.49 -2.20 13.72
N VAL A 91 -6.87 -1.96 14.99
CA VAL A 91 -8.05 -2.57 15.61
C VAL A 91 -9.24 -1.59 15.59
N VAL A 92 -10.35 -2.03 15.00
CA VAL A 92 -11.62 -1.27 15.00
C VAL A 92 -12.42 -1.64 16.25
N THR A 93 -12.48 -0.74 17.24
CA THR A 93 -13.19 -0.97 18.51
C THR A 93 -14.55 -0.27 18.60
N HIS A 94 -14.81 0.70 17.72
CA HIS A 94 -16.04 1.48 17.68
C HIS A 94 -16.58 1.52 16.26
N SER A 95 -17.90 1.57 16.12
CA SER A 95 -18.57 1.78 14.83
C SER A 95 -19.59 2.89 14.98
N ARG A 96 -19.86 3.58 13.86
CA ARG A 96 -20.73 4.77 13.73
C ARG A 96 -20.09 6.06 14.24
N LEU A 97 -20.38 7.15 13.52
CA LEU A 97 -20.08 8.50 13.97
C LEU A 97 -21.24 8.97 14.85
N THR A 98 -21.10 8.88 16.18
CA THR A 98 -22.01 9.57 17.09
C THR A 98 -21.66 11.05 17.06
N GLN A 99 -22.59 11.87 16.59
CA GLN A 99 -22.50 13.34 16.68
C GLN A 99 -22.66 13.79 18.13
#